data_AF-A0A8C5WP12-F1
#
_entry.id   AF-A0A8C5WP12-F1
#
_cell.length_a   1.000
_cell.length_b   1.000
_cell.length_c   1.000
_cell.angle_alpha   90.00
_cell.angle_beta   90.00
_cell.angle_gamma   90.00
#
_symmetry.space_group_name_H-M   'P 1'
#
loop_
_entity.id
_entity.type
_entity.pdbx_description
1 polymer ?
#
loop_
_entity_poly.entity_id
_entity_poly.type
_entity_poly.pdbx_seq_one_letter_code
_entity_poly.pdbx_strand_id
1 'polypeptide(L)'
;KSHQVSGLENQTADSGINQCRWFQWYSAHWVLLDLLNLSAACDALDQHNLKQNDQPIDILQIINCLTTIYDKLEQEHNNLVNVPLCVDMCLNWLLNVYDTCRTGRIRVLSFKTGIISLCKAHLEDKYRYLFKQVSSPTGFCDQRHLGLLLHDSIQIPRQLGEVASFGGSNIEPSVRSCFQFVSVSVPSIMHP
;
A
#
# COMPACT_ATOMS: atom_id res chain seq x y z
N LYS A 1 -31.09 9.19 -42.29
CA LYS A 1 -31.15 9.17 -40.82
C LYS A 1 -31.01 7.70 -40.41
N SER A 2 -29.87 7.00 -40.55
CA SER A 2 -28.52 7.23 -39.99
C SER A 2 -28.57 7.65 -38.51
N HIS A 3 -27.86 6.88 -37.66
CA HIS A 3 -27.79 6.86 -36.18
C HIS A 3 -28.65 5.72 -35.59
N GLN A 4 -28.16 4.72 -34.84
CA GLN A 4 -26.93 4.53 -34.06
C GLN A 4 -26.53 3.04 -34.08
N VAL A 5 -25.26 2.77 -34.39
CA VAL A 5 -24.51 1.58 -33.98
C VAL A 5 -23.36 2.12 -33.15
N SER A 6 -23.36 1.88 -31.83
CA SER A 6 -22.15 1.95 -30.97
C SER A 6 -22.56 1.70 -29.52
N GLY A 7 -22.29 0.51 -28.99
CA GLY A 7 -22.57 0.25 -27.57
C GLY A 7 -22.11 -1.08 -26.98
N LEU A 8 -21.26 -1.86 -27.67
CA LEU A 8 -20.90 -3.21 -27.21
C LEU A 8 -19.41 -3.59 -27.34
N GLU A 9 -18.49 -2.66 -27.60
CA GLU A 9 -17.07 -2.97 -27.85
C GLU A 9 -16.08 -2.55 -26.76
N ASN A 10 -16.49 -2.36 -25.50
CA ASN A 10 -15.56 -1.92 -24.43
C ASN A 10 -15.45 -2.83 -23.19
N GLN A 11 -15.92 -4.07 -23.23
CA GLN A 11 -15.82 -4.99 -22.07
C GLN A 11 -14.81 -6.15 -22.22
N THR A 12 -14.24 -6.35 -23.41
CA THR A 12 -13.35 -7.49 -23.69
C THR A 12 -11.86 -7.14 -23.78
N ALA A 13 -11.49 -5.85 -23.84
CA ALA A 13 -10.08 -5.43 -23.84
C ALA A 13 -9.47 -5.33 -22.43
N ASP A 14 -10.29 -5.06 -21.42
CA ASP A 14 -9.85 -4.85 -20.04
C ASP A 14 -9.50 -6.19 -19.35
N SER A 15 -10.13 -7.30 -19.75
CA SER A 15 -9.81 -8.63 -19.22
C SER A 15 -8.41 -9.09 -19.62
N GLY A 16 -7.98 -8.84 -20.86
CA GLY A 16 -6.66 -9.23 -21.37
C GLY A 16 -5.49 -8.45 -20.75
N ILE A 17 -5.65 -7.13 -20.55
CA ILE A 17 -4.64 -6.29 -19.88
C ILE A 17 -4.52 -6.66 -18.40
N ASN A 18 -5.65 -6.90 -17.74
CA ASN A 18 -5.64 -7.39 -16.36
C ASN A 18 -4.99 -8.78 -16.28
N GLN A 19 -5.26 -9.69 -17.22
CA GLN A 19 -4.69 -11.04 -17.20
C GLN A 19 -3.16 -11.08 -17.40
N CYS A 20 -2.59 -10.17 -18.21
CA CYS A 20 -1.14 -9.99 -18.31
C CYS A 20 -0.52 -9.37 -17.04
N ARG A 21 -1.22 -8.43 -16.39
CA ARG A 21 -0.81 -7.85 -15.10
C ARG A 21 -0.88 -8.87 -13.96
N TRP A 22 -1.89 -9.74 -13.97
CA TRP A 22 -2.03 -10.89 -13.09
C TRP A 22 -0.87 -11.88 -13.24
N PHE A 23 -0.41 -12.17 -14.46
CA PHE A 23 0.74 -13.06 -14.68
C PHE A 23 2.07 -12.46 -14.19
N GLN A 24 2.26 -11.14 -14.30
CA GLN A 24 3.42 -10.46 -13.71
C GLN A 24 3.34 -10.38 -12.17
N TRP A 25 2.15 -10.34 -11.58
CA TRP A 25 1.93 -10.28 -10.14
C TRP A 25 1.87 -11.64 -9.43
N TYR A 26 1.38 -12.71 -10.07
CA TYR A 26 1.40 -14.06 -9.47
C TYR A 26 2.82 -14.58 -9.24
N SER A 27 3.81 -13.96 -9.88
CA SER A 27 5.23 -14.10 -9.56
C SER A 27 5.74 -12.96 -8.67
N ALA A 28 4.98 -12.47 -7.68
CA ALA A 28 5.40 -11.46 -6.69
C ALA A 28 6.65 -11.83 -5.87
N HIS A 29 7.23 -13.01 -6.08
CA HIS A 29 8.60 -13.39 -5.69
C HIS A 29 9.69 -12.40 -6.18
N TRP A 30 9.37 -11.49 -7.10
CA TRP A 30 10.36 -10.65 -7.79
C TRP A 30 10.54 -9.25 -7.18
N VAL A 31 9.61 -8.79 -6.33
CA VAL A 31 9.77 -7.47 -5.68
C VAL A 31 10.75 -7.56 -4.50
N LEU A 32 11.09 -8.76 -4.02
CA LEU A 32 12.08 -9.01 -2.96
C LEU A 32 11.86 -8.23 -1.64
N LEU A 33 10.68 -7.61 -1.46
CA LEU A 33 10.32 -6.94 -0.21
C LEU A 33 10.18 -7.93 0.94
N ASP A 34 9.96 -9.21 0.66
CA ASP A 34 9.99 -10.29 1.63
C ASP A 34 11.39 -10.55 2.23
N LEU A 35 12.44 -9.93 1.67
CA LEU A 35 13.78 -9.87 2.28
C LEU A 35 13.96 -8.61 3.16
N LEU A 36 13.15 -7.56 2.94
CA LEU A 36 13.28 -6.27 3.61
C LEU A 36 12.77 -6.32 5.05
N ASN A 37 13.68 -6.29 6.03
CA ASN A 37 13.28 -6.18 7.42
C ASN A 37 12.65 -4.82 7.75
N LEU A 38 11.67 -4.80 8.68
CA LEU A 38 10.98 -3.56 9.09
C LEU A 38 11.94 -2.44 9.52
N SER A 39 12.99 -2.75 10.28
CA SER A 39 13.98 -1.75 10.70
C SER A 39 14.66 -1.09 9.50
N ALA A 40 15.09 -1.88 8.51
CA ALA A 40 15.74 -1.36 7.32
C ALA A 40 14.81 -0.51 6.47
N ALA A 41 13.52 -0.89 6.38
CA ALA A 41 12.50 -0.06 5.74
C ALA A 41 12.36 1.30 6.45
N CYS A 42 12.26 1.30 7.79
CA CYS A 42 12.20 2.53 8.58
C CYS A 42 13.42 3.42 8.37
N ASP A 43 14.63 2.85 8.41
CA ASP A 43 15.88 3.60 8.21
C ASP A 43 15.87 4.33 6.86
N ALA A 44 15.47 3.64 5.78
CA ALA A 44 15.37 4.25 4.45
C ALA A 44 14.31 5.36 4.40
N LEU A 45 13.13 5.13 4.98
CA LEU A 45 12.05 6.13 5.04
C LEU A 45 12.49 7.39 5.79
N ASP A 46 13.24 7.24 6.88
CA ASP A 46 13.75 8.35 7.68
C ASP A 46 14.90 9.10 6.97
N GLN A 47 15.81 8.39 6.28
CA GLN A 47 16.88 8.99 5.48
C GLN A 47 16.33 9.89 4.37
N HIS A 48 15.21 9.51 3.76
CA HIS A 48 14.53 10.29 2.72
C HIS A 48 13.52 11.31 3.26
N ASN A 49 13.51 11.54 4.58
CA ASN A 49 12.64 12.52 5.25
C ASN A 49 11.14 12.31 5.00
N LEU A 50 10.70 11.07 4.80
CA LEU A 50 9.31 10.72 4.49
C LEU A 50 8.46 10.68 5.77
N LYS A 51 8.35 11.82 6.47
CA LYS A 51 7.70 11.92 7.79
C LYS A 51 6.27 12.46 7.73
N GLN A 52 5.97 13.34 6.78
CA GLN A 52 4.64 13.93 6.63
C GLN A 52 3.74 13.05 5.76
N ASN A 53 2.87 12.26 6.41
CA ASN A 53 2.09 11.21 5.77
C ASN A 53 1.09 11.70 4.69
N ASP A 54 0.58 12.93 4.83
CA ASP A 54 -0.34 13.55 3.85
C ASP A 54 0.39 14.17 2.64
N GLN A 55 1.71 14.35 2.72
CA GLN A 55 2.47 14.96 1.64
C GLN A 55 2.52 14.04 0.41
N PRO A 56 2.31 14.55 -0.81
CA PRO A 56 2.59 13.80 -2.02
C PRO A 56 4.11 13.71 -2.25
N ILE A 57 4.57 12.53 -2.66
CA ILE A 57 5.92 12.27 -3.18
C ILE A 57 5.83 11.99 -4.68
N ASP A 58 6.78 12.53 -5.43
CA ASP A 58 6.87 12.29 -6.87
C ASP A 58 7.68 11.03 -7.21
N ILE A 59 7.66 10.66 -8.50
CA ILE A 59 8.38 9.49 -9.02
C ILE A 59 9.86 9.50 -8.63
N LEU A 60 10.54 10.65 -8.66
CA LEU A 60 11.96 10.72 -8.36
C LEU A 60 12.23 10.44 -6.89
N GLN A 61 11.40 10.98 -5.98
CA GLN A 61 11.49 10.69 -4.56
C GLN A 61 11.23 9.20 -4.26
N ILE A 62 10.26 8.59 -4.95
CA ILE A 62 9.98 7.15 -4.82
C ILE A 62 11.20 6.34 -5.28
N ILE A 63 11.74 6.62 -6.47
CA ILE A 63 12.93 5.95 -7.01
C ILE A 63 14.09 6.05 -6.03
N ASN A 64 14.40 7.26 -5.53
CA ASN A 64 15.53 7.45 -4.62
C ASN A 64 15.39 6.63 -3.34
N CYS A 65 14.19 6.57 -2.75
CA CYS A 65 13.95 5.76 -1.56
C CYS A 65 14.03 4.26 -1.85
N LEU A 66 13.49 3.81 -2.99
CA LEU A 66 13.58 2.41 -3.40
C LEU A 66 15.03 2.00 -3.70
N THR A 67 15.81 2.85 -4.36
CA THR A 67 17.23 2.59 -4.62
C THR A 67 17.99 2.37 -3.31
N THR A 68 17.79 3.22 -2.30
CA THR A 68 18.39 3.00 -0.97
C THR A 68 17.97 1.68 -0.33
N ILE A 69 16.70 1.29 -0.46
CA ILE A 69 16.19 0.01 0.04
C ILE A 69 16.90 -1.17 -0.67
N TYR A 70 16.92 -1.16 -2.00
CA TYR A 70 17.45 -2.28 -2.78
C TYR A 70 18.98 -2.35 -2.78
N ASP A 71 19.70 -1.22 -2.70
CA ASP A 71 21.15 -1.20 -2.48
C ASP A 71 21.52 -1.91 -1.17
N LYS A 72 20.74 -1.66 -0.10
CA LYS A 72 20.94 -2.34 1.18
C LYS A 72 20.65 -3.84 1.09
N LEU A 73 19.57 -4.21 0.39
CA LEU A 73 19.25 -5.62 0.15
C LEU A 73 20.30 -6.33 -0.69
N GLU A 74 20.87 -5.67 -1.70
CA GLU A 74 21.95 -6.24 -2.52
C GLU A 74 23.19 -6.55 -1.67
N GLN A 75 23.56 -5.65 -0.76
CA GLN A 75 24.67 -5.85 0.18
C GLN A 75 24.44 -7.01 1.16
N GLU A 76 23.18 -7.23 1.59
CA GLU A 76 22.81 -8.32 2.51
C GLU A 76 22.63 -9.65 1.79
N HIS A 77 22.27 -9.63 0.50
CA HIS A 77 21.89 -10.77 -0.31
C HIS A 77 22.61 -10.79 -1.68
N ASN A 78 23.93 -10.93 -1.62
CA ASN A 78 24.82 -10.92 -2.79
C ASN A 78 24.26 -11.76 -3.96
N ASN A 79 24.23 -11.17 -5.16
CA ASN A 79 23.78 -11.76 -6.43
C ASN A 79 22.28 -12.12 -6.55
N LEU A 80 21.45 -11.86 -5.54
CA LEU A 80 20.00 -12.09 -5.61
C LEU A 80 19.22 -10.85 -6.06
N VAL A 81 19.75 -9.65 -5.81
CA VAL A 81 19.05 -8.38 -6.04
C VAL A 81 19.65 -7.67 -7.25
N ASN A 82 18.86 -7.52 -8.31
CA ASN A 82 19.19 -6.60 -9.40
C ASN A 82 18.55 -5.25 -9.09
N VAL A 83 19.33 -4.32 -8.53
CA VAL A 83 18.80 -3.04 -8.00
C VAL A 83 17.97 -2.26 -9.04
N PRO A 84 18.47 -1.96 -10.26
CA PRO A 84 17.67 -1.23 -11.25
C PRO A 84 16.34 -1.91 -11.57
N LEU A 85 16.35 -3.24 -11.77
CA LEU A 85 15.14 -3.98 -12.09
C LEU A 85 14.13 -3.98 -10.94
N CYS A 86 14.61 -4.16 -9.70
CA CYS A 86 13.75 -4.19 -8.52
C CYS A 86 13.13 -2.82 -8.26
N VAL A 87 13.88 -1.74 -8.44
CA VAL A 87 13.38 -0.36 -8.34
C VAL A 87 12.28 -0.12 -9.36
N ASP A 88 12.49 -0.46 -10.64
CA ASP A 88 11.51 -0.26 -11.70
C ASP A 88 10.22 -1.08 -11.47
N MET A 89 10.36 -2.35 -11.07
CA MET A 89 9.22 -3.22 -10.77
C MET A 89 8.43 -2.71 -9.56
N CYS A 90 9.10 -2.32 -8.48
CA CYS A 90 8.47 -1.82 -7.27
C CYS A 90 7.81 -0.46 -7.48
N LEU A 91 8.44 0.44 -8.24
CA LEU A 91 7.84 1.71 -8.67
C LEU A 91 6.57 1.46 -9.48
N ASN A 92 6.64 0.63 -10.52
CA ASN A 92 5.48 0.31 -11.35
C ASN A 92 4.34 -0.29 -10.50
N TRP A 93 4.68 -1.17 -9.56
CA TRP A 93 3.74 -1.72 -8.59
C TRP A 93 3.05 -0.63 -7.76
N LEU A 94 3.81 0.23 -7.09
CA LEU A 94 3.29 1.33 -6.27
C LEU A 94 2.39 2.27 -7.07
N LEU A 95 2.79 2.65 -8.28
CA LEU A 95 2.01 3.53 -9.15
C LEU A 95 0.72 2.86 -9.63
N ASN A 96 0.73 1.55 -9.89
CA ASN A 96 -0.49 0.82 -10.23
C ASN A 96 -1.47 0.77 -9.06
N VAL A 97 -0.97 0.56 -7.83
CA VAL A 97 -1.81 0.50 -6.62
C VAL A 97 -2.34 1.88 -6.23
N TYR A 98 -1.48 2.91 -6.22
CA TYR A 98 -1.77 4.18 -5.54
C TYR A 98 -1.86 5.40 -6.47
N ASP A 99 -1.44 5.32 -7.73
CA ASP A 99 -1.51 6.41 -8.72
C ASP A 99 -2.32 6.00 -9.96
N THR A 100 -3.55 5.54 -9.74
CA THR A 100 -4.44 5.08 -10.84
C THR A 100 -4.75 6.18 -11.86
N CYS A 101 -4.73 7.44 -11.43
CA CYS A 101 -4.90 8.61 -12.30
C CYS A 101 -3.63 9.04 -13.05
N ARG A 102 -2.50 8.32 -12.87
CA ARG A 102 -1.21 8.59 -13.54
C ARG A 102 -0.71 10.02 -13.38
N THR A 103 -0.86 10.56 -12.18
CA THR A 103 -0.40 11.91 -11.81
C THR A 103 1.11 11.98 -11.62
N GLY A 104 1.78 10.83 -11.45
CA GLY A 104 3.19 10.73 -11.10
C GLY A 104 3.47 11.03 -9.63
N ARG A 105 2.45 11.00 -8.77
CA ARG A 105 2.57 11.27 -7.33
C ARG A 105 1.72 10.33 -6.51
N ILE A 106 2.22 9.92 -5.34
CA ILE A 106 1.46 9.17 -4.32
C ILE A 106 1.67 9.82 -2.95
N ARG A 107 0.77 9.60 -1.99
CA ARG A 107 1.00 10.09 -0.61
C ARG A 107 2.10 9.28 0.07
N VAL A 108 2.84 9.93 0.98
CA VAL A 108 3.81 9.25 1.86
C VAL A 108 3.15 8.11 2.63
N LEU A 109 1.93 8.29 3.15
CA LEU A 109 1.19 7.21 3.82
C LEU A 109 1.01 5.99 2.93
N SER A 110 0.61 6.21 1.67
CA SER A 110 0.35 5.14 0.72
C SER A 110 1.64 4.38 0.37
N PHE A 111 2.74 5.11 0.17
CA PHE A 111 4.06 4.52 -0.02
C PHE A 111 4.47 3.62 1.17
N LYS A 112 4.37 4.14 2.39
CA LYS A 112 4.65 3.37 3.62
C LYS A 112 3.76 2.15 3.75
N THR A 113 2.45 2.31 3.54
CA THR A 113 1.49 1.20 3.59
C THR A 113 1.88 0.09 2.62
N GLY A 114 2.24 0.43 1.37
CA GLY A 114 2.70 -0.54 0.39
C GLY A 114 3.95 -1.30 0.83
N ILE A 115 5.01 -0.57 1.17
CA ILE A 115 6.30 -1.17 1.53
C ILE A 115 6.18 -2.03 2.79
N ILE A 116 5.57 -1.51 3.87
CA ILE A 116 5.50 -2.19 5.16
C ILE A 116 4.53 -3.39 5.14
N SER A 117 3.47 -3.34 4.34
CA SER A 117 2.57 -4.49 4.20
C SER A 117 3.29 -5.72 3.65
N LEU A 118 4.21 -5.50 2.69
CA LEU A 118 4.95 -6.58 2.02
C LEU A 118 6.32 -6.89 2.62
N CYS A 119 6.83 -6.06 3.54
CA CYS A 119 8.16 -6.26 4.13
C CYS A 119 8.26 -7.53 4.99
N LYS A 120 9.47 -8.00 5.29
CA LYS A 120 9.73 -9.07 6.26
C LYS A 120 9.60 -8.55 7.70
N ALA A 121 8.50 -8.88 8.36
CA ALA A 121 8.28 -8.56 9.76
C ALA A 121 7.17 -9.42 10.36
N HIS A 122 7.12 -9.53 11.68
CA HIS A 122 5.96 -10.08 12.35
C HIS A 122 4.73 -9.23 12.05
N LEU A 123 3.59 -9.90 11.90
CA LEU A 123 2.33 -9.24 11.55
C LEU A 123 1.96 -8.15 12.57
N GLU A 124 2.20 -8.42 13.85
CA GLU A 124 1.97 -7.45 14.93
C GLU A 124 2.81 -6.17 14.75
N ASP A 125 4.09 -6.31 14.39
CA ASP A 125 4.98 -5.16 14.20
C ASP A 125 4.54 -4.29 13.02
N LYS A 126 4.09 -4.93 11.92
CA LYS A 126 3.50 -4.22 10.77
C LYS A 126 2.28 -3.42 11.20
N TYR A 127 1.36 -4.04 11.96
CA TYR A 127 0.16 -3.36 12.45
C TYR A 127 0.50 -2.21 13.40
N ARG A 128 1.43 -2.41 14.34
CA ARG A 128 1.89 -1.35 15.24
C ARG A 128 2.49 -0.18 14.47
N TYR A 129 3.34 -0.46 13.48
CA TYR A 129 3.95 0.58 12.65
C TYR A 129 2.90 1.37 11.87
N LEU A 130 2.02 0.68 11.15
CA LEU A 130 1.01 1.31 10.28
C LEU A 130 -0.02 2.08 11.09
N PHE A 131 -0.46 1.55 12.23
CA PHE A 131 -1.34 2.26 13.14
C PHE A 131 -0.69 3.55 13.65
N LYS A 132 0.60 3.51 14.00
CA LYS A 132 1.36 4.70 14.41
C LYS A 132 1.43 5.77 13.32
N GLN A 133 1.36 5.39 12.04
CA GLN A 133 1.36 6.37 10.93
C GLN A 133 0.07 7.18 10.86
N VAL A 134 -1.05 6.64 11.36
CA VAL A 134 -2.33 7.34 11.33
C VAL A 134 -2.78 7.84 12.70
N SER A 135 -2.26 7.30 13.80
CA SER A 135 -2.62 7.77 15.14
C SER A 135 -2.11 9.19 15.43
N SER A 136 -2.79 9.89 16.33
CA SER A 136 -2.33 11.15 16.89
C SER A 136 -0.96 10.98 17.60
N PRO A 137 -0.23 12.08 17.86
CA PRO A 137 1.00 12.03 18.67
C PRO A 137 0.80 11.46 20.08
N THR A 138 -0.43 11.53 20.59
CA THR A 138 -0.85 10.95 21.86
C THR A 138 -1.26 9.48 21.78
N GLY A 139 -1.17 8.86 20.59
CA GLY A 139 -1.47 7.44 20.35
C GLY A 139 -2.96 7.12 20.14
N PHE A 140 -3.83 8.13 20.06
CA PHE A 140 -5.25 7.92 19.81
C PHE A 140 -5.54 7.82 18.30
N CYS A 141 -6.50 6.99 17.94
CA CYS A 141 -6.96 6.81 16.57
C CYS A 141 -8.48 6.90 16.58
N ASP A 142 -9.02 7.83 15.79
CA ASP A 142 -10.47 7.96 15.58
C ASP A 142 -10.89 7.28 14.26
N GLN A 143 -12.18 7.35 13.94
CA GLN A 143 -12.71 6.74 12.73
C GLN A 143 -12.06 7.27 11.44
N ARG A 144 -11.68 8.56 11.41
CA ARG A 144 -11.02 9.16 10.26
C ARG A 144 -9.62 8.59 10.09
N HIS A 145 -8.84 8.53 11.17
CA HIS A 145 -7.48 7.98 11.15
C HIS A 145 -7.47 6.51 10.71
N LEU A 146 -8.36 5.68 11.28
CA LEU A 146 -8.50 4.29 10.85
C LEU A 146 -8.96 4.19 9.39
N GLY A 147 -9.89 5.06 8.97
CA GLY A 147 -10.36 5.14 7.60
C GLY A 147 -9.23 5.40 6.60
N LEU A 148 -8.27 6.28 6.93
CA LEU A 148 -7.09 6.54 6.09
C LEU A 148 -6.24 5.28 5.91
N LEU A 149 -5.97 4.55 7.00
CA LEU A 149 -5.18 3.32 6.93
C LEU A 149 -5.88 2.23 6.11
N LEU A 150 -7.17 2.00 6.38
CA LEU A 150 -7.94 0.98 5.65
C LEU A 150 -8.11 1.34 4.18
N HIS A 151 -8.29 2.62 3.87
CA HIS A 151 -8.38 3.10 2.50
C HIS A 151 -7.09 2.80 1.72
N ASP A 152 -5.91 2.95 2.32
CA ASP A 152 -4.64 2.63 1.65
C ASP A 152 -4.36 1.13 1.62
N SER A 153 -4.78 0.40 2.65
CA SER A 153 -4.59 -1.05 2.71
C SER A 153 -5.45 -1.79 1.69
N ILE A 154 -6.70 -1.36 1.47
CA ILE A 154 -7.63 -2.01 0.53
C ILE A 154 -7.21 -1.83 -0.93
N GLN A 155 -6.36 -0.85 -1.25
CA GLN A 155 -5.88 -0.66 -2.63
C GLN A 155 -5.04 -1.85 -3.12
N ILE A 156 -4.31 -2.52 -2.23
CA ILE A 156 -3.45 -3.67 -2.57
C ILE A 156 -4.31 -4.83 -3.12
N PRO A 157 -5.28 -5.40 -2.38
CA PRO A 157 -6.16 -6.45 -2.92
C PRO A 157 -7.08 -5.93 -4.03
N ARG A 158 -7.39 -4.63 -4.08
CA ARG A 158 -8.11 -4.04 -5.23
C ARG A 158 -7.30 -4.10 -6.52
N GLN A 159 -6.01 -3.77 -6.46
CA GLN A 159 -5.13 -3.86 -7.62
C GLN A 159 -4.94 -5.31 -8.08
N LEU A 160 -5.06 -6.26 -7.15
CA LEU A 160 -5.11 -7.69 -7.43
C LEU A 160 -6.48 -8.18 -7.89
N GLY A 161 -7.52 -7.35 -8.01
CA GLY A 161 -8.86 -7.84 -8.38
C GLY A 161 -9.54 -8.72 -7.32
N GLU A 162 -9.01 -8.78 -6.10
CA GLU A 162 -9.52 -9.62 -4.99
C GLU A 162 -10.39 -8.84 -4.00
N VAL A 163 -10.59 -7.53 -4.21
CA VAL A 163 -11.30 -6.64 -3.26
C VAL A 163 -12.71 -7.11 -2.86
N ALA A 164 -13.40 -7.86 -3.70
CA ALA A 164 -14.71 -8.44 -3.37
C ALA A 164 -14.64 -9.37 -2.15
N SER A 165 -13.53 -10.09 -1.97
CA SER A 165 -13.28 -10.97 -0.82
C SER A 165 -12.96 -10.20 0.47
N PHE A 166 -12.64 -8.90 0.36
CA PHE A 166 -12.26 -8.03 1.48
C PHE A 166 -13.37 -7.02 1.85
N GLY A 167 -14.62 -7.27 1.43
CA GLY A 167 -15.78 -6.42 1.75
C GLY A 167 -16.03 -5.28 0.76
N GLY A 168 -15.33 -5.27 -0.39
CA GLY A 168 -15.46 -4.23 -1.41
C GLY A 168 -14.58 -3.00 -1.14
N SER A 169 -14.60 -2.03 -2.06
CA SER A 169 -13.74 -0.84 -1.96
C SER A 169 -14.21 0.18 -0.91
N ASN A 170 -15.45 0.07 -0.42
CA ASN A 170 -15.96 0.95 0.62
C ASN A 170 -15.50 0.44 2.01
N ILE A 171 -14.62 1.21 2.65
CA ILE A 171 -14.02 0.85 3.95
C ILE A 171 -14.90 1.24 5.15
N GLU A 172 -15.95 2.04 4.97
CA GLU A 172 -16.73 2.56 6.10
C GLU A 172 -17.39 1.49 6.97
N PRO A 173 -17.95 0.39 6.44
CA PRO A 173 -18.50 -0.68 7.27
C PRO A 173 -17.45 -1.27 8.21
N SER A 174 -16.21 -1.45 7.72
CA SER A 174 -15.09 -1.97 8.51
C SER A 174 -14.66 -1.00 9.61
N VAL A 175 -14.62 0.31 9.32
CA VAL A 175 -14.35 1.34 10.33
C VAL A 175 -15.42 1.31 11.42
N ARG A 176 -16.71 1.33 11.05
CA ARG A 176 -17.82 1.30 12.02
C ARG A 176 -17.78 0.05 12.89
N SER A 177 -17.55 -1.13 12.28
CA SER A 177 -17.44 -2.40 12.99
C SER A 177 -16.31 -2.39 14.02
N CYS A 178 -15.15 -1.81 13.67
CA CYS A 178 -14.01 -1.72 14.59
C CYS A 178 -14.35 -0.88 15.84
N PHE A 179 -14.96 0.30 15.66
CA PHE A 179 -15.32 1.18 16.78
C PHE A 179 -16.48 0.63 17.62
N GLN A 180 -17.43 -0.07 17.00
CA GLN A 180 -18.45 -0.82 17.73
C GLN A 180 -17.81 -1.91 18.59
N PHE A 181 -16.87 -2.69 18.05
CA PHE A 181 -16.19 -3.73 18.79
C PHE A 181 -15.44 -3.17 20.01
N VAL A 182 -14.73 -2.04 19.87
CA VAL A 182 -14.05 -1.37 21.00
C VAL A 182 -15.06 -0.92 22.06
N SER A 183 -16.19 -0.33 21.65
CA SER A 183 -17.23 0.12 22.59
C SER A 183 -17.88 -1.03 23.38
N VAL A 184 -17.91 -2.23 22.83
CA VAL A 184 -18.46 -3.44 23.47
C VAL A 184 -17.40 -4.18 24.31
N SER A 185 -16.13 -4.15 23.88
CA SER A 185 -15.04 -4.89 24.50
C SER A 185 -14.35 -4.14 25.64
N VAL A 186 -14.56 -2.83 25.76
CA VAL A 186 -14.16 -2.02 26.91
C VAL A 186 -15.44 -1.66 27.69
N PRO A 187 -15.83 -2.44 28.72
CA PRO A 187 -16.90 -2.02 29.60
C PRO A 187 -16.53 -0.67 30.20
N SER A 188 -17.48 0.24 30.29
CA SER A 188 -17.33 1.57 30.88
C SER A 188 -16.85 1.50 32.34
N ILE A 189 -15.55 1.30 32.56
CA ILE A 189 -14.88 1.49 33.86
C ILE A 189 -14.10 2.80 33.77
N MET A 190 -14.85 3.90 33.77
CA MET A 190 -14.47 5.23 34.25
C MET A 190 -15.42 6.24 33.62
N HIS A 191 -16.47 6.58 34.36
CA HIS A 191 -16.81 7.98 34.50
C HIS A 191 -16.95 8.27 36.01
N PRO A 192 -16.45 9.43 36.47
CA PRO A 192 -16.31 9.77 37.89
C PRO A 192 -17.65 9.91 38.62
#